data_AF-A0A3M7QZP6-F1
#
_entry.id   AF-A0A3M7QZP6-F1
#
_cell.length_a   1.000
_cell.length_b   1.000
_cell.length_c   1.000
_cell.angle_alpha   90.00
_cell.angle_beta   90.00
_cell.angle_gamma   90.00
#
_symmetry.space_group_name_H-M   'P 1'
#
loop_
_entity.id
_entity.type
_entity.pdbx_description
1 polymer ?
#
loop_
_entity_poly.entity_id
_entity_poly.type
_entity_poly.pdbx_seq_one_letter_code
_entity_poly.pdbx_strand_id
1 'polypeptide(L)'
;RVISFSLYGKNSFYSNLLKKLVKQIKEKYPTWLMRVYHDESIDNRIKCEMECLWNEKENNFYDIVDFCNVKQIADGLDHIDLSFMHAMSWRWLPLGDHFVDFLSSRDTDSEIFQREIDSVNVWLNSNTVFHVMRDHKSHYTKILGGGWGYANERNRDLGEYLLKVITNKRIASYYNPDGANPKGFDQFLLANFFYKYSKKNSTTHDSYLCQVFGGDPWPTKREKGCFFGCVGCCKNNETISNV
;
A
#
# COMPACT_ATOMS: atom_id res chain seq x y z
N ARG A 1 -4.34 6.42 -11.44
CA ARG A 1 -4.16 5.24 -10.55
C ARG A 1 -3.03 5.52 -9.58
N VAL A 2 -3.11 5.06 -8.33
CA VAL A 2 -2.14 5.40 -7.27
C VAL A 2 -1.65 4.16 -6.55
N ILE A 3 -0.33 3.99 -6.46
CA ILE A 3 0.33 3.11 -5.49
C ILE A 3 0.69 3.97 -4.28
N SER A 4 0.10 3.65 -3.14
CA SER A 4 0.16 4.50 -1.96
C SER A 4 1.02 3.90 -0.85
N PHE A 5 1.84 4.75 -0.25
CA PHE A 5 2.79 4.42 0.80
C PHE A 5 2.64 5.36 1.99
N SER A 6 3.03 4.88 3.16
CA SER A 6 3.25 5.70 4.36
C SER A 6 4.74 5.71 4.68
N LEU A 7 5.29 6.89 4.99
CA LEU A 7 6.67 7.06 5.40
C LEU A 7 6.74 7.94 6.66
N TYR A 8 7.29 7.39 7.75
CA TYR A 8 7.38 8.06 9.05
C TYR A 8 8.53 7.45 9.86
N GLY A 9 8.90 8.13 10.94
CA GLY A 9 10.07 7.82 11.75
C GLY A 9 11.39 8.20 11.07
N LYS A 10 12.50 7.88 11.77
CA LYS A 10 13.87 8.30 11.39
C LYS A 10 14.71 7.16 10.81
N ASN A 11 14.17 5.96 10.65
CA ASN A 11 14.92 4.82 10.14
C ASN A 11 15.09 4.96 8.62
N SER A 12 16.30 5.34 8.19
CA SER A 12 16.65 5.55 6.78
C SER A 12 16.56 4.29 5.92
N PHE A 13 16.44 3.10 6.54
CA PHE A 13 16.17 1.85 5.81
C PHE A 13 14.94 1.99 4.89
N TYR A 14 13.84 2.54 5.41
CA TYR A 14 12.58 2.64 4.66
C TYR A 14 12.64 3.67 3.54
N SER A 15 13.22 4.85 3.79
CA SER A 15 13.37 5.87 2.73
C SER A 15 14.32 5.40 1.62
N ASN A 16 15.37 4.65 1.96
CA ASN A 16 16.29 4.05 1.00
C ASN A 16 15.61 2.98 0.13
N LEU A 17 14.72 2.17 0.68
CA LEU A 17 13.94 1.20 -0.09
C LEU A 17 12.90 1.90 -0.98
N LEU A 18 12.20 2.89 -0.43
CA LEU A 18 11.21 3.67 -1.16
C LEU A 18 11.81 4.38 -2.37
N LYS A 19 13.01 4.95 -2.24
CA LYS A 19 13.76 5.56 -3.35
C LYS A 19 14.04 4.58 -4.49
N LYS A 20 14.33 3.31 -4.18
CA LYS A 20 14.51 2.27 -5.21
C LYS A 20 13.20 1.93 -5.92
N LEU A 21 12.08 2.05 -5.22
CA LEU A 21 10.75 1.77 -5.79
C LEU A 21 10.34 2.81 -6.83
N VAL A 22 10.79 4.07 -6.75
CA VAL A 22 10.48 5.10 -7.77
C VAL A 22 10.79 4.59 -9.18
N LYS A 23 12.02 4.13 -9.42
CA LYS A 23 12.43 3.61 -10.74
C LYS A 23 11.62 2.37 -11.14
N GLN A 24 11.46 1.43 -10.20
CA GLN A 24 10.71 0.20 -10.45
C GLN A 24 9.24 0.49 -10.80
N ILE A 25 8.59 1.45 -10.16
CA ILE A 25 7.20 1.83 -10.42
C ILE A 25 7.10 2.50 -11.78
N LYS A 26 7.99 3.43 -12.14
CA LYS A 26 7.98 4.04 -13.49
C LYS A 26 8.08 2.98 -14.59
N GLU A 27 8.93 1.97 -14.40
CA GLU A 27 9.14 0.90 -15.37
C GLU A 27 7.98 -0.11 -15.41
N LYS A 28 7.53 -0.58 -14.24
CA LYS A 28 6.59 -1.70 -14.10
C LYS A 28 5.12 -1.29 -14.04
N TYR A 29 4.85 -0.07 -13.60
CA TYR A 29 3.53 0.53 -13.49
C TYR A 29 3.51 1.92 -14.14
N PRO A 30 3.78 2.05 -15.45
CA PRO A 30 4.02 3.34 -16.11
C PRO A 30 2.83 4.30 -16.09
N THR A 31 1.61 3.81 -15.81
CA THR A 31 0.38 4.61 -15.72
C THR A 31 -0.05 4.90 -14.27
N TRP A 32 0.76 4.49 -13.29
CA TRP A 32 0.47 4.68 -11.88
C TRP A 32 1.38 5.75 -11.30
N LEU A 33 0.79 6.56 -10.43
CA LEU A 33 1.50 7.51 -9.61
C LEU A 33 1.83 6.87 -8.26
N MET A 34 3.02 7.17 -7.75
CA MET A 34 3.47 6.83 -6.41
C MET A 34 3.13 7.98 -5.46
N ARG A 35 2.21 7.74 -4.53
CA ARG A 35 1.85 8.73 -3.50
C ARG A 35 2.37 8.32 -2.13
N VAL A 36 3.11 9.21 -1.48
CA VAL A 36 3.75 8.97 -0.19
C VAL A 36 3.16 9.92 0.84
N TYR A 37 2.43 9.37 1.81
CA TYR A 37 1.94 10.11 2.96
C TYR A 37 3.00 10.13 4.07
N HIS A 38 3.23 11.29 4.65
CA HIS A 38 4.29 11.48 5.65
C HIS A 38 3.93 12.48 6.73
N ASP A 39 4.64 12.44 7.86
CA ASP A 39 4.62 13.46 8.91
C ASP A 39 5.92 14.30 8.88
N GLU A 40 6.14 15.12 9.92
CA GLU A 40 7.32 15.97 10.03
C GLU A 40 8.61 15.23 10.37
N SER A 41 8.57 13.91 10.60
CA SER A 41 9.80 13.15 10.78
C SER A 41 10.57 13.00 9.46
N ILE A 42 9.96 13.34 8.32
CA ILE A 42 10.53 13.20 6.98
C ILE A 42 10.97 14.55 6.46
N ASP A 43 12.28 14.75 6.40
CA ASP A 43 12.89 16.00 5.94
C ASP A 43 12.72 16.22 4.43
N ASN A 44 12.70 17.51 4.02
CA ASN A 44 12.62 17.92 2.61
C ASN A 44 13.74 17.32 1.74
N ARG A 45 14.91 17.02 2.33
CA ARG A 45 16.00 16.34 1.63
C ARG A 45 15.58 14.95 1.14
N ILE A 46 14.91 14.17 1.98
CA ILE A 46 14.43 12.82 1.61
C ILE A 46 13.42 12.91 0.48
N LYS A 47 12.51 13.89 0.54
CA LYS A 47 11.50 14.11 -0.51
C LYS A 47 12.14 14.47 -1.85
N CYS A 48 13.07 15.43 -1.86
CA CYS A 48 13.78 15.81 -3.09
C CYS A 48 14.65 14.67 -3.64
N GLU A 49 15.21 13.79 -2.81
CA GLU A 49 15.92 12.60 -3.32
C GLU A 49 15.05 11.67 -4.19
N MET A 50 13.72 11.81 -4.13
CA MET A 50 12.75 11.05 -4.93
C MET A 50 12.08 11.92 -6.00
N GLU A 51 11.58 13.11 -5.65
CA GLU A 51 10.92 14.03 -6.59
C GLU A 51 11.92 14.68 -7.58
N CYS A 52 13.13 14.98 -7.12
CA CYS A 52 14.19 15.58 -7.93
C CYS A 52 15.05 14.50 -8.64
N LEU A 53 14.61 13.24 -8.67
CA LEU A 53 15.36 12.17 -9.31
C LEU A 53 15.36 12.39 -10.83
N TRP A 54 16.55 12.45 -11.44
CA TRP A 54 16.70 12.63 -12.89
C TRP A 54 16.58 11.30 -13.64
N ASN A 55 15.80 11.29 -14.72
CA ASN A 55 15.66 10.19 -15.65
C ASN A 55 16.46 10.49 -16.93
N GLU A 56 17.67 9.95 -17.02
CA GLU A 56 18.56 10.14 -18.17
C GLU A 56 17.93 9.67 -19.50
N LYS A 57 17.08 8.64 -19.45
CA LYS A 57 16.44 8.07 -20.65
C LYS A 57 15.38 8.99 -21.25
N GLU A 58 14.64 9.70 -20.39
CA GLU A 58 13.55 10.60 -20.80
C GLU A 58 13.99 12.08 -20.82
N ASN A 59 15.23 12.38 -20.39
CA ASN A 59 15.77 13.73 -20.27
C ASN A 59 14.85 14.67 -19.46
N ASN A 60 14.27 14.14 -18.38
CA ASN A 60 13.36 14.83 -17.46
C ASN A 60 13.54 14.31 -16.02
N PHE A 61 12.82 14.90 -15.06
CA PHE A 61 12.67 14.33 -13.72
C PHE A 61 11.58 13.25 -13.71
N TYR A 62 11.68 12.29 -12.78
CA TYR A 62 10.58 11.35 -12.54
C TYR A 62 9.34 12.12 -12.04
N ASP A 63 8.31 12.18 -12.88
CA ASP A 63 7.06 12.91 -12.67
C ASP A 63 5.96 12.05 -12.03
N ILE A 64 6.35 11.01 -11.29
CA ILE A 64 5.45 9.98 -10.76
C ILE A 64 5.36 9.98 -9.24
N VAL A 65 5.99 10.92 -8.53
CA VAL A 65 6.01 10.94 -7.06
C VAL A 65 5.25 12.14 -6.52
N ASP A 66 4.37 11.90 -5.56
CA ASP A 66 3.57 12.91 -4.86
C ASP A 66 3.74 12.72 -3.34
N PHE A 67 4.28 13.72 -2.64
CA PHE A 67 4.38 13.73 -1.18
C PHE A 67 3.23 14.51 -0.55
N CYS A 68 2.46 13.82 0.32
CA CYS A 68 1.35 14.42 1.04
C CYS A 68 1.65 14.47 2.54
N ASN A 69 1.74 15.68 3.11
CA ASN A 69 1.86 15.85 4.55
C ASN A 69 0.51 15.60 5.23
N VAL A 70 0.47 14.66 6.17
CA VAL A 70 -0.77 14.26 6.86
C VAL A 70 -1.37 15.34 7.77
N LYS A 71 -0.61 16.40 8.07
CA LYS A 71 -1.12 17.60 8.76
C LYS A 71 -1.75 18.64 7.84
N GLN A 72 -1.65 18.43 6.53
CA GLN A 72 -2.06 19.40 5.50
C GLN A 72 -2.93 18.74 4.42
N ILE A 73 -3.63 17.66 4.76
CA ILE A 73 -4.53 17.00 3.80
C ILE A 73 -5.68 17.95 3.48
N ALA A 74 -5.88 18.22 2.20
CA ALA A 74 -6.93 19.13 1.73
C ALA A 74 -8.32 18.52 1.98
N ASP A 75 -9.22 19.33 2.52
CA ASP A 75 -10.65 19.05 2.67
C ASP A 75 -11.43 20.29 2.22
N GLY A 76 -11.71 20.36 0.92
CA GLY A 76 -12.24 21.58 0.30
C GLY A 76 -11.22 22.73 0.31
N LEU A 77 -11.56 23.83 0.99
CA LEU A 77 -10.68 24.99 1.17
C LEU A 77 -9.85 24.93 2.46
N ASP A 78 -10.14 23.96 3.34
CA ASP A 78 -9.47 23.78 4.62
C ASP A 78 -8.44 22.65 4.57
N HIS A 79 -7.62 22.57 5.63
CA HIS A 79 -6.71 21.45 5.86
C HIS A 79 -7.06 20.73 7.15
N ILE A 80 -6.96 19.40 7.13
CA ILE A 80 -7.17 18.56 8.30
C ILE A 80 -5.85 17.91 8.76
N ASP A 81 -5.68 17.87 10.09
CA ASP A 81 -4.57 17.16 10.73
C ASP A 81 -4.96 15.71 11.04
N LEU A 82 -4.39 14.77 10.30
CA LEU A 82 -4.60 13.33 10.42
C LEU A 82 -3.46 12.59 11.13
N SER A 83 -2.58 13.31 11.83
CA SER A 83 -1.49 12.71 12.61
C SER A 83 -1.96 11.80 13.75
N PHE A 84 -3.23 11.90 14.16
CA PHE A 84 -3.85 10.99 15.13
C PHE A 84 -4.12 9.59 14.56
N MET A 85 -4.15 9.41 13.24
CA MET A 85 -4.31 8.10 12.61
C MET A 85 -3.06 7.25 12.80
N HIS A 86 -3.23 5.93 12.75
CA HIS A 86 -2.09 5.02 12.67
C HIS A 86 -1.29 5.28 11.39
N ALA A 87 0.01 5.48 11.48
CA ALA A 87 0.80 5.96 10.34
C ALA A 87 0.75 5.04 9.12
N MET A 88 0.73 3.71 9.32
CA MET A 88 0.56 2.73 8.24
C MET A 88 -0.82 2.76 7.55
N SER A 89 -1.82 3.48 8.07
CA SER A 89 -3.13 3.65 7.42
C SER A 89 -3.23 4.93 6.58
N TRP A 90 -2.26 5.85 6.64
CA TRP A 90 -2.28 7.06 5.80
C TRP A 90 -2.27 6.74 4.31
N ARG A 91 -1.60 5.65 3.91
CA ARG A 91 -1.66 5.10 2.54
C ARG A 91 -3.04 4.61 2.09
N TRP A 92 -4.09 4.78 2.90
CA TRP A 92 -5.48 4.48 2.53
C TRP A 92 -6.29 5.75 2.27
N LEU A 93 -5.73 6.94 2.53
CA LEU A 93 -6.39 8.22 2.26
C LEU A 93 -6.87 8.40 0.81
N PRO A 94 -6.26 7.78 -0.23
CA PRO A 94 -6.82 7.87 -1.59
C PRO A 94 -8.21 7.26 -1.76
N LEU A 95 -8.77 6.56 -0.76
CA LEU A 95 -10.16 6.08 -0.77
C LEU A 95 -11.19 7.19 -1.02
N GLY A 96 -10.92 8.42 -0.58
CA GLY A 96 -11.82 9.56 -0.82
C GLY A 96 -11.28 10.56 -1.84
N ASP A 97 -10.19 10.25 -2.54
CA ASP A 97 -9.69 11.12 -3.60
C ASP A 97 -10.49 10.88 -4.89
N HIS A 98 -11.28 11.87 -5.29
CA HIS A 98 -12.14 11.80 -6.47
C HIS A 98 -11.35 11.66 -7.78
N PHE A 99 -10.07 12.04 -7.80
CA PHE A 99 -9.18 11.90 -8.96
C PHE A 99 -8.45 10.55 -9.01
N VAL A 100 -8.65 9.69 -8.00
CA VAL A 100 -8.04 8.37 -7.95
C VAL A 100 -9.08 7.31 -8.29
N ASP A 101 -8.90 6.61 -9.41
CA ASP A 101 -9.76 5.49 -9.81
C ASP A 101 -9.41 4.19 -9.10
N PHE A 102 -8.11 3.95 -8.90
CA PHE A 102 -7.57 2.75 -8.26
C PHE A 102 -6.48 3.12 -7.28
N LEU A 103 -6.59 2.55 -6.08
CA LEU A 103 -5.61 2.58 -5.00
C LEU A 103 -4.98 1.20 -4.86
N SER A 104 -3.65 1.13 -4.79
CA SER A 104 -2.89 -0.03 -4.31
C SER A 104 -2.12 0.36 -3.05
N SER A 105 -2.45 -0.24 -1.92
CA SER A 105 -1.78 0.00 -0.65
C SER A 105 -0.55 -0.87 -0.53
N ARG A 106 0.63 -0.26 -0.27
CA ARG A 106 1.92 -0.96 -0.25
C ARG A 106 2.77 -0.60 0.97
N ASP A 107 3.54 -1.59 1.43
CA ASP A 107 4.63 -1.37 2.38
C ASP A 107 5.87 -0.85 1.66
N THR A 108 6.64 0.03 2.31
CA THR A 108 7.84 0.67 1.73
C THR A 108 9.03 -0.29 1.62
N ASP A 109 8.99 -1.39 2.37
CA ASP A 109 10.04 -2.40 2.43
C ASP A 109 9.77 -3.63 1.55
N SER A 110 8.68 -3.62 0.76
CA SER A 110 8.38 -4.68 -0.20
C SER A 110 8.87 -4.34 -1.60
N GLU A 111 9.67 -5.24 -2.19
CA GLU A 111 10.05 -5.18 -3.60
C GLU A 111 8.85 -5.44 -4.52
N ILE A 112 8.92 -4.98 -5.78
CA ILE A 112 7.89 -5.22 -6.79
C ILE A 112 8.32 -6.39 -7.67
N PHE A 113 7.52 -7.45 -7.69
CA PHE A 113 7.75 -8.63 -8.51
C PHE A 113 6.77 -8.73 -9.67
N GLN A 114 7.14 -9.40 -10.76
CA GLN A 114 6.22 -9.67 -11.88
C GLN A 114 4.93 -10.33 -11.40
N ARG A 115 5.06 -11.22 -10.41
CA ARG A 115 3.94 -11.88 -9.73
C ARG A 115 2.88 -10.93 -9.17
N GLU A 116 3.30 -9.79 -8.63
CA GLU A 116 2.42 -8.73 -8.14
C GLU A 116 1.79 -7.93 -9.29
N ILE A 117 2.56 -7.62 -10.32
CA ILE A 117 2.06 -6.90 -11.49
C ILE A 117 0.93 -7.70 -12.16
N ASP A 118 1.15 -9.00 -12.30
CA ASP A 118 0.17 -9.88 -12.94
C ASP A 118 -1.09 -10.03 -12.10
N SER A 119 -0.98 -10.10 -10.77
CA SER A 119 -2.17 -10.12 -9.90
C SER A 119 -2.94 -8.79 -9.93
N VAL A 120 -2.23 -7.65 -9.93
CA VAL A 120 -2.85 -6.34 -10.12
C VAL A 120 -3.56 -6.27 -11.46
N ASN A 121 -2.95 -6.77 -12.55
CA ASN A 121 -3.59 -6.81 -13.86
C ASN A 121 -4.85 -7.69 -13.89
N VAL A 122 -4.85 -8.85 -13.22
CA VAL A 122 -6.07 -9.66 -13.08
C VAL A 122 -7.18 -8.87 -12.38
N TRP A 123 -6.86 -8.16 -11.30
CA TRP A 123 -7.84 -7.33 -10.60
C TRP A 123 -8.33 -6.12 -11.42
N LEU A 124 -7.43 -5.43 -12.13
CA LEU A 124 -7.80 -4.32 -13.02
C LEU A 124 -8.78 -4.78 -14.11
N ASN A 125 -8.67 -6.02 -14.59
CA ASN A 125 -9.56 -6.60 -15.59
C ASN A 125 -10.77 -7.33 -14.99
N SER A 126 -10.92 -7.35 -13.65
CA SER A 126 -12.10 -7.90 -12.98
C SER A 126 -13.18 -6.83 -12.76
N ASN A 127 -14.33 -7.23 -12.22
CA ASN A 127 -15.39 -6.31 -11.79
C ASN A 127 -15.40 -6.08 -10.27
N THR A 128 -14.37 -6.53 -9.54
CA THR A 128 -14.39 -6.49 -8.07
C THR A 128 -13.86 -5.17 -7.50
N VAL A 129 -14.44 -4.71 -6.40
CA VAL A 129 -14.02 -3.45 -5.76
C VAL A 129 -12.67 -3.61 -5.06
N PHE A 130 -12.46 -4.74 -4.37
CA PHE A 130 -11.23 -4.99 -3.63
C PHE A 130 -10.26 -5.89 -4.41
N HIS A 131 -8.98 -5.75 -4.05
CA HIS A 131 -7.90 -6.68 -4.35
C HIS A 131 -7.22 -7.08 -3.05
N VAL A 132 -6.98 -8.37 -2.84
CA VAL A 132 -6.26 -8.88 -1.66
C VAL A 132 -5.18 -9.84 -2.10
N MET A 133 -3.96 -9.63 -1.62
CA MET A 133 -2.78 -10.42 -1.97
C MET A 133 -2.17 -11.05 -0.71
N ARG A 134 -2.05 -12.38 -0.67
CA ARG A 134 -1.38 -13.12 0.42
C ARG A 134 -0.45 -14.18 -0.17
N ASP A 135 0.87 -13.96 -0.03
CA ASP A 135 1.86 -14.83 -0.67
C ASP A 135 2.82 -15.56 0.30
N HIS A 136 2.56 -15.61 1.61
CA HIS A 136 3.47 -16.25 2.56
C HIS A 136 2.71 -16.84 3.76
N LYS A 137 3.26 -17.88 4.41
CA LYS A 137 2.67 -18.50 5.60
C LYS A 137 2.44 -17.49 6.74
N SER A 138 3.31 -16.49 6.84
CA SER A 138 3.21 -15.41 7.84
C SER A 138 2.16 -14.35 7.49
N HIS A 139 1.54 -14.38 6.31
CA HIS A 139 0.46 -13.47 5.94
C HIS A 139 -0.89 -13.89 6.52
N TYR A 140 -0.89 -14.47 7.71
CA TYR A 140 -2.08 -14.96 8.41
C TYR A 140 -2.92 -13.79 8.95
N THR A 141 -3.54 -13.05 8.02
CA THR A 141 -4.46 -11.95 8.28
C THR A 141 -5.53 -11.93 7.19
N LYS A 142 -6.68 -11.36 7.52
CA LYS A 142 -7.80 -11.18 6.59
C LYS A 142 -7.41 -10.31 5.39
N ILE A 143 -6.74 -9.19 5.66
CA ILE A 143 -6.20 -8.25 4.67
C ILE A 143 -4.83 -7.79 5.20
N LEU A 144 -3.78 -7.90 4.39
CA LEU A 144 -2.45 -7.37 4.70
C LEU A 144 -2.45 -5.85 4.56
N GLY A 145 -1.79 -5.14 5.49
CA GLY A 145 -1.73 -3.68 5.50
C GLY A 145 -1.23 -3.07 4.19
N GLY A 146 -0.15 -3.64 3.64
CA GLY A 146 0.46 -3.25 2.37
C GLY A 146 0.21 -4.24 1.23
N GLY A 147 -0.85 -5.06 1.33
CA GLY A 147 -1.17 -6.15 0.38
C GLY A 147 -2.59 -6.13 -0.15
N TRP A 148 -3.12 -4.95 -0.43
CA TRP A 148 -4.50 -4.81 -0.91
C TRP A 148 -4.69 -3.58 -1.79
N GLY A 149 -5.79 -3.56 -2.54
CA GLY A 149 -6.19 -2.43 -3.37
C GLY A 149 -7.70 -2.19 -3.33
N TYR A 150 -8.08 -1.00 -3.79
CA TYR A 150 -9.46 -0.53 -3.86
C TYR A 150 -9.72 0.19 -5.18
N ALA A 151 -10.82 -0.14 -5.84
CA ALA A 151 -11.26 0.46 -7.09
C ALA A 151 -12.34 1.50 -6.78
N ASN A 152 -11.93 2.74 -6.52
CA ASN A 152 -12.83 3.87 -6.29
C ASN A 152 -13.82 4.03 -7.45
N GLU A 153 -13.37 3.88 -8.70
CA GLU A 153 -14.25 4.00 -9.88
C GLU A 153 -15.44 3.02 -9.85
N ARG A 154 -15.31 1.89 -9.14
CA ARG A 154 -16.35 0.85 -9.06
C ARG A 154 -17.31 1.08 -7.89
N ASN A 155 -16.87 1.78 -6.84
CA ASN A 155 -17.70 2.07 -5.67
C ASN A 155 -17.14 3.23 -4.83
N ARG A 156 -17.45 4.47 -5.24
CA ARG A 156 -17.01 5.69 -4.54
C ARG A 156 -17.68 5.84 -3.18
N ASP A 157 -18.98 5.57 -3.07
CA ASP A 157 -19.75 5.70 -1.83
C ASP A 157 -19.16 4.86 -0.69
N LEU A 158 -18.78 3.60 -0.98
CA LEU A 158 -18.12 2.74 0.00
C LEU A 158 -16.71 3.25 0.32
N GLY A 159 -15.97 3.80 -0.65
CA GLY A 159 -14.66 4.40 -0.43
C GLY A 159 -14.73 5.58 0.53
N GLU A 160 -15.67 6.50 0.30
CA GLU A 160 -15.94 7.64 1.18
C GLU A 160 -16.40 7.21 2.58
N TYR A 161 -17.26 6.19 2.68
CA TYR A 161 -17.66 5.62 3.96
C TYR A 161 -16.45 5.06 4.72
N LEU A 162 -15.60 4.28 4.05
CA LEU A 162 -14.41 3.68 4.66
C LEU A 162 -13.39 4.77 5.05
N LEU A 163 -13.24 5.82 4.25
CA LEU A 163 -12.43 6.99 4.62
C LEU A 163 -12.95 7.62 5.91
N LYS A 164 -14.25 7.89 6.01
CA LYS A 164 -14.88 8.44 7.23
C LYS A 164 -14.67 7.54 8.46
N VAL A 165 -14.63 6.22 8.28
CA VAL A 165 -14.33 5.28 9.35
C VAL A 165 -12.88 5.43 9.83
N ILE A 166 -11.91 5.47 8.92
CA ILE A 166 -10.49 5.52 9.29
C ILE A 166 -10.04 6.90 9.76
N THR A 167 -10.74 7.97 9.37
CA THR A 167 -10.48 9.34 9.85
C THR A 167 -11.36 9.72 11.06
N ASN A 168 -12.28 8.85 11.49
CA ASN A 168 -13.02 9.08 12.72
C ASN A 168 -12.07 9.06 13.92
N LYS A 169 -11.89 10.20 14.60
CA LYS A 169 -10.91 10.36 15.68
C LYS A 169 -11.03 9.31 16.79
N ARG A 170 -12.24 8.91 17.17
CA ARG A 170 -12.44 7.88 18.21
C ARG A 170 -11.97 6.51 17.75
N ILE A 171 -12.28 6.14 16.51
CA ILE A 171 -11.84 4.86 15.93
C ILE A 171 -10.33 4.90 15.68
N ALA A 172 -9.84 5.91 14.98
CA ALA A 172 -8.45 6.04 14.59
C ALA A 172 -7.50 6.03 15.80
N SER A 173 -7.79 6.79 16.85
CA SER A 173 -6.97 6.82 18.06
C SER A 173 -6.98 5.50 18.84
N TYR A 174 -8.03 4.68 18.73
CA TYR A 174 -8.01 3.32 19.29
C TYR A 174 -6.96 2.44 18.60
N TYR A 175 -6.76 2.61 17.30
CA TYR A 175 -5.73 1.88 16.55
C TYR A 175 -4.36 2.55 16.58
N ASN A 176 -4.24 3.74 17.18
CA ASN A 176 -2.97 4.43 17.39
C ASN A 176 -2.88 4.96 18.83
N PRO A 177 -2.90 4.07 19.84
CA PRO A 177 -2.88 4.49 21.24
C PRO A 177 -1.62 5.31 21.49
N ASP A 178 -1.81 6.51 22.03
CA ASP A 178 -0.74 7.46 22.39
C ASP A 178 0.23 7.78 21.24
N GLY A 179 -0.19 7.62 19.98
CA GLY A 179 0.68 7.84 18.82
C GLY A 179 1.76 6.75 18.60
N ALA A 180 1.64 5.59 19.25
CA ALA A 180 2.68 4.57 19.28
C ALA A 180 2.84 3.75 17.99
N ASN A 181 1.87 3.81 17.07
CA ASN A 181 1.82 3.01 15.83
C ASN A 181 2.12 1.50 16.02
N PRO A 182 1.35 0.77 16.85
CA PRO A 182 1.67 -0.62 17.18
C PRO A 182 1.58 -1.53 15.96
N LYS A 183 2.60 -2.37 15.75
CA LYS A 183 2.65 -3.30 14.61
C LYS A 183 1.39 -4.17 14.54
N GLY A 184 0.79 -4.22 13.35
CA GLY A 184 -0.38 -5.06 13.05
C GLY A 184 -1.73 -4.42 13.37
N PHE A 185 -1.76 -3.25 14.01
CA PHE A 185 -3.03 -2.56 14.32
C PHE A 185 -3.73 -2.05 13.06
N ASP A 186 -2.97 -1.69 12.02
CA ASP A 186 -3.50 -1.43 10.68
C ASP A 186 -4.25 -2.65 10.13
N GLN A 187 -3.70 -3.85 10.28
CA GLN A 187 -4.36 -5.09 9.85
C GLN A 187 -5.62 -5.40 10.68
N PHE A 188 -5.63 -5.10 11.98
CA PHE A 188 -6.83 -5.22 12.81
C PHE A 188 -7.92 -4.24 12.39
N LEU A 189 -7.55 -3.00 12.02
CA LEU A 189 -8.50 -2.03 11.47
C LEU A 189 -9.15 -2.58 10.19
N LEU A 190 -8.34 -3.06 9.25
CA LEU A 190 -8.83 -3.69 8.01
C LEU A 190 -9.73 -4.89 8.31
N ALA A 191 -9.34 -5.75 9.25
CA ALA A 191 -10.12 -6.91 9.67
C ALA A 191 -11.50 -6.53 10.25
N ASN A 192 -11.58 -5.43 10.99
CA ASN A 192 -12.79 -5.02 11.71
C ASN A 192 -13.75 -4.21 10.83
N PHE A 193 -13.23 -3.37 9.93
CA PHE A 193 -14.07 -2.44 9.16
C PHE A 193 -14.15 -2.75 7.65
N PHE A 194 -13.10 -3.31 7.06
CA PHE A 194 -13.01 -3.51 5.60
C PHE A 194 -13.41 -4.93 5.20
N TYR A 195 -12.98 -5.93 5.97
CA TYR A 195 -13.10 -7.34 5.58
C TYR A 195 -14.53 -7.80 5.28
N LYS A 196 -15.53 -7.28 6.00
CA LYS A 196 -16.95 -7.64 5.73
C LYS A 196 -17.39 -7.28 4.30
N TYR A 197 -16.80 -6.24 3.72
CA TYR A 197 -17.06 -5.82 2.35
C TYR A 197 -16.14 -6.56 1.37
N SER A 198 -14.85 -6.66 1.65
CA SER A 198 -13.89 -7.31 0.74
C SER A 198 -14.20 -8.80 0.56
N LYS A 199 -14.64 -9.51 1.62
CA LYS A 199 -14.94 -10.95 1.56
C LYS A 199 -15.96 -11.31 0.47
N LYS A 200 -16.87 -10.40 0.12
CA LYS A 200 -17.92 -10.64 -0.88
C LYS A 200 -17.57 -10.08 -2.26
N ASN A 201 -16.57 -9.20 -2.37
CA ASN A 201 -16.31 -8.42 -3.57
C ASN A 201 -14.81 -8.13 -3.71
N SER A 202 -14.03 -9.19 -3.91
CA SER A 202 -12.58 -9.09 -4.03
C SER A 202 -12.02 -10.09 -5.03
N THR A 203 -11.11 -9.64 -5.89
CA THR A 203 -10.13 -10.50 -6.54
C THR A 203 -9.08 -10.81 -5.49
N THR A 204 -8.93 -12.08 -5.12
CA THR A 204 -8.07 -12.48 -4.00
C THR A 204 -7.05 -13.49 -4.47
N HIS A 205 -5.76 -13.20 -4.32
CA HIS A 205 -4.69 -14.14 -4.64
C HIS A 205 -4.04 -14.65 -3.38
N ASP A 206 -4.02 -15.98 -3.22
CA ASP A 206 -3.54 -16.62 -2.00
C ASP A 206 -2.71 -17.87 -2.28
N SER A 207 -1.49 -17.91 -1.75
CA SER A 207 -0.58 -19.05 -1.92
C SER A 207 -0.63 -20.09 -0.80
N TYR A 208 -1.22 -19.77 0.36
CA TYR A 208 -1.15 -20.63 1.56
C TYR A 208 -2.46 -20.74 2.34
N LEU A 209 -3.28 -19.69 2.33
CA LEU A 209 -4.41 -19.50 3.23
C LEU A 209 -5.76 -19.53 2.50
N CYS A 210 -5.78 -20.02 1.26
CA CYS A 210 -7.00 -20.12 0.45
C CYS A 210 -8.07 -21.00 1.12
N GLN A 211 -7.68 -22.04 1.87
CA GLN A 211 -8.62 -22.87 2.65
C GLN A 211 -9.20 -22.15 3.88
N VAL A 212 -8.52 -21.11 4.37
CA VAL A 212 -8.94 -20.35 5.57
C VAL A 212 -9.78 -19.14 5.18
N PHE A 213 -9.33 -18.38 4.19
CA PHE A 213 -9.92 -17.09 3.84
C PHE A 213 -10.57 -17.05 2.46
N GLY A 214 -10.47 -18.13 1.67
CA GLY A 214 -10.74 -18.11 0.23
C GLY A 214 -9.62 -17.45 -0.56
N GLY A 215 -9.62 -17.62 -1.89
CA GLY A 215 -8.68 -16.99 -2.80
C GLY A 215 -8.30 -17.88 -3.96
N ASP A 216 -7.99 -17.25 -5.08
CA ASP A 216 -7.50 -17.86 -6.29
C ASP A 216 -5.98 -18.06 -6.22
N PRO A 217 -5.42 -18.99 -7.00
CA PRO A 217 -4.00 -19.02 -7.22
C PRO A 217 -3.54 -17.69 -7.82
N TRP A 218 -2.30 -17.34 -7.52
CA TRP A 218 -1.64 -16.23 -8.20
C TRP A 218 -1.37 -16.59 -9.66
N PRO A 219 -1.52 -15.63 -10.60
CA PRO A 219 -1.24 -15.88 -12.03
C PRO A 219 0.24 -16.24 -12.27
N THR A 220 1.12 -15.71 -11.40
CA THR A 220 2.58 -15.69 -11.48
C THR A 220 3.37 -17.00 -11.58
N LYS A 221 3.02 -18.10 -10.91
CA LYS A 221 4.04 -18.96 -10.23
C LYS A 221 5.10 -18.17 -9.43
N ARG A 222 5.71 -18.82 -8.44
CA ARG A 222 6.70 -18.19 -7.57
C ARG A 222 8.11 -18.59 -7.99
N GLU A 223 9.01 -17.62 -8.10
CA GLU A 223 10.45 -17.88 -8.15
C GLU A 223 10.97 -18.18 -6.73
N LYS A 224 11.90 -19.12 -6.59
CA LYS A 224 12.33 -19.63 -5.27
C LYS A 224 12.67 -18.50 -4.30
N GLY A 225 12.05 -18.50 -3.11
CA GLY A 225 12.29 -17.49 -2.06
C GLY A 225 11.61 -16.14 -2.26
N CYS A 226 11.23 -15.77 -3.49
CA CYS A 226 10.62 -14.48 -3.83
C CYS A 226 9.10 -14.48 -3.65
N PHE A 227 8.57 -13.74 -2.68
CA PHE A 227 7.12 -13.64 -2.45
C PHE A 227 6.65 -12.20 -2.30
N PHE A 228 5.41 -11.89 -2.63
CA PHE A 228 4.86 -10.54 -2.40
C PHE A 228 4.98 -10.13 -0.91
N GLY A 229 5.52 -8.95 -0.58
CA GLY A 229 5.66 -8.50 0.81
C GLY A 229 6.98 -8.88 1.47
N CYS A 230 7.94 -9.44 0.73
CA CYS A 230 9.24 -9.81 1.29
C CYS A 230 10.29 -8.71 1.16
N VAL A 231 11.23 -8.72 2.12
CA VAL A 231 12.32 -7.74 2.24
C VAL A 231 13.64 -8.42 1.86
N GLY A 232 14.20 -8.16 0.68
CA GLY A 232 15.53 -8.67 0.25
C GLY A 232 15.65 -10.18 -0.02
N CYS A 233 14.54 -10.91 0.07
CA CYS A 233 14.28 -12.33 -0.18
C CYS A 233 14.76 -12.94 -1.52
N CYS A 234 15.00 -12.14 -2.55
CA CYS A 234 15.37 -12.64 -3.89
C CYS A 234 16.88 -12.75 -4.14
N LYS A 235 17.70 -12.52 -3.11
CA LYS A 235 19.15 -12.47 -3.26
C LYS A 235 19.86 -13.80 -3.01
N ASN A 236 19.15 -14.83 -2.54
CA ASN A 236 19.77 -16.09 -2.15
C ASN A 236 19.21 -17.26 -2.98
N ASN A 237 20.04 -17.77 -3.89
CA ASN A 237 19.95 -19.15 -4.40
C ASN A 237 20.37 -20.20 -3.33
N GLU A 238 20.41 -19.83 -2.06
CA GLU A 238 20.74 -20.73 -0.98
C GLU A 238 19.45 -21.28 -0.36
N THR A 239 19.29 -22.59 -0.54
CA THR A 239 18.39 -23.49 0.15
C THR A 239 17.87 -22.95 1.49
N ILE A 240 16.57 -22.66 1.54
CA ILE A 240 15.84 -22.49 2.79
C ILE A 240 15.94 -23.81 3.55
N SER A 241 16.84 -23.89 4.53
CA SER A 241 16.79 -24.89 5.58
C SER A 241 15.62 -24.56 6.50
N ASN A 242 14.82 -25.58 6.77
CA ASN A 242 13.63 -25.52 7.61
C ASN A 242 13.96 -25.02 9.02
N VAL A 243 13.27 -23.96 9.45
CA VAL A 243 12.83 -23.76 10.84
C VAL A 243 11.39 -23.23 10.84
#